data_AF-A0A967JDI2-F1
#
_entry.id   AF-A0A967JDI2-F1
#
_cell.length_a   1.000
_cell.length_b   1.000
_cell.length_c   1.000
_cell.angle_alpha   90.00
_cell.angle_beta   90.00
_cell.angle_gamma   90.00
#
_symmetry.space_group_name_H-M   'P 1'
#
loop_
_entity.id
_entity.type
_entity.pdbx_description
1 polymer ?
#
loop_
_entity_poly.entity_id
_entity_poly.type
_entity_poly.pdbx_seq_one_letter_code
_entity_poly.pdbx_strand_id
1 'polypeptide(L)'
;METGVLSVSGPVTVPLSQSYVSPVIVCTVQYANNTVPVVTRVTNVTSNSFDVRLQSPSGNPIVADLVHYIVVEEGVWTIDGVAIEAQTFLSSVTDHDAS
;
A
#
# COMPACT_ATOMS: atom_id res chain seq x y z
N MET A 1 -12.63 -2.84 7.06
CA MET A 1 -11.49 -3.37 6.27
C MET A 1 -11.96 -3.58 4.85
N GLU A 2 -11.09 -3.30 3.89
CA GLU A 2 -11.29 -3.56 2.47
C GLU A 2 -10.01 -4.14 1.89
N THR A 3 -10.11 -5.10 0.97
CA THR A 3 -8.97 -5.71 0.29
C THR A 3 -9.23 -5.78 -1.20
N GLY A 4 -8.19 -5.73 -2.02
CA GLY A 4 -8.34 -5.91 -3.46
C GLY A 4 -7.04 -6.17 -4.18
N VAL A 5 -7.17 -6.45 -5.48
CA VAL A 5 -6.06 -6.68 -6.38
C VAL A 5 -6.30 -5.88 -7.64
N LEU A 6 -5.28 -5.17 -8.13
CA LEU A 6 -5.33 -4.44 -9.38
C LEU A 6 -4.04 -4.61 -10.18
N SER A 7 -4.13 -4.51 -11.50
CA SER A 7 -2.95 -4.44 -12.37
C SER A 7 -2.45 -3.00 -12.44
N VAL A 8 -1.17 -2.78 -12.13
CA VAL A 8 -0.56 -1.45 -12.02
C VAL A 8 0.59 -1.34 -13.02
N SER A 9 0.40 -0.56 -14.09
CA SER A 9 1.43 -0.21 -15.08
C SER A 9 1.90 1.25 -14.99
N GLY A 10 1.18 2.06 -14.21
CA GLY A 10 1.44 3.48 -13.95
C GLY A 10 0.67 3.91 -12.70
N PRO A 11 0.59 5.22 -12.39
CA PRO A 11 -0.24 5.70 -11.30
C PRO A 11 -1.73 5.37 -11.53
N VAL A 12 -2.36 4.74 -10.53
CA VAL A 12 -3.77 4.37 -10.55
C VAL A 12 -4.43 4.86 -9.27
N THR A 13 -5.59 5.49 -9.39
CA THR A 13 -6.46 5.81 -8.24
C THR A 13 -7.35 4.61 -7.93
N VAL A 14 -7.34 4.18 -6.68
CA VAL A 14 -8.18 3.09 -6.17
C VAL A 14 -9.34 3.70 -5.38
N PRO A 15 -10.59 3.62 -5.87
CA PRO A 15 -11.75 3.99 -5.07
C PRO A 15 -12.02 2.92 -4.01
N LEU A 16 -12.44 3.36 -2.83
CA LEU A 16 -12.85 2.49 -1.72
C LEU A 16 -14.38 2.44 -1.64
N SER A 17 -14.89 1.27 -1.26
CA SER A 17 -16.33 1.06 -1.07
C SER A 17 -16.83 1.67 0.24
N GLN A 18 -15.93 1.92 1.18
CA GLN A 18 -16.19 2.52 2.50
C GLN A 18 -15.45 3.85 2.65
N SER A 19 -15.93 4.69 3.58
CA SER A 19 -15.22 5.89 4.01
C SER A 19 -14.51 5.63 5.34
N TYR A 20 -13.27 6.04 5.43
CA TYR A 20 -12.36 5.91 6.58
C TYR A 20 -12.03 7.29 7.15
N VAL A 21 -11.79 7.39 8.45
CA VAL A 21 -11.37 8.66 9.10
C VAL A 21 -9.85 8.77 9.07
N SER A 22 -9.16 7.70 9.47
CA SER A 22 -7.71 7.53 9.41
C SER A 22 -7.37 6.20 8.73
N PRO A 23 -7.37 6.15 7.38
CA PRO A 23 -7.08 4.92 6.65
C PRO A 23 -5.61 4.50 6.77
N VAL A 24 -5.39 3.26 7.20
CA VAL A 24 -4.09 2.57 7.14
C VAL A 24 -4.10 1.65 5.93
N ILE A 25 -3.21 1.93 4.97
CA ILE A 25 -3.14 1.22 3.69
C ILE A 25 -1.82 0.48 3.59
N VAL A 26 -1.89 -0.82 3.32
CA VAL A 26 -0.71 -1.65 3.01
C VAL A 26 -0.87 -2.22 1.62
N CYS A 27 0.15 -2.06 0.79
CA CYS A 27 0.21 -2.61 -0.55
C CYS A 27 1.41 -3.55 -0.69
N THR A 28 1.24 -4.60 -1.49
CA THR A 28 2.33 -5.49 -1.88
C THR A 28 2.20 -5.83 -3.36
N VAL A 29 3.31 -5.84 -4.06
CA VAL A 29 3.38 -6.23 -5.47
C VAL A 29 3.60 -7.75 -5.56
N GLN A 30 2.80 -8.40 -6.40
CA GLN A 30 3.05 -9.76 -6.83
C GLN A 30 3.97 -9.71 -8.04
N TYR A 31 5.23 -10.07 -7.83
CA TYR A 31 6.27 -10.12 -8.86
C TYR A 31 6.03 -11.27 -9.85
N ALA A 32 5.19 -11.04 -10.86
CA ALA A 32 4.94 -12.00 -11.92
C ALA A 32 5.63 -11.61 -13.24
N ASN A 33 5.72 -10.30 -13.54
CA ASN A 33 6.16 -9.80 -14.85
C ASN A 33 7.42 -8.94 -14.77
N ASN A 34 7.61 -8.16 -13.70
CA ASN A 34 8.81 -7.34 -13.55
C ASN A 34 10.04 -8.22 -13.28
N THR A 35 11.07 -8.06 -14.12
CA THR A 35 12.40 -8.69 -13.95
C THR A 35 13.40 -7.79 -13.22
N VAL A 36 12.95 -6.59 -12.85
CA VAL A 36 13.73 -5.58 -12.11
C VAL A 36 13.07 -5.32 -10.76
N PRO A 37 13.83 -4.86 -9.73
CA PRO A 37 13.24 -4.47 -8.46
C PRO A 37 12.23 -3.34 -8.62
N VAL A 38 11.04 -3.53 -8.05
CA VAL A 38 9.96 -2.54 -7.98
C VAL A 38 9.31 -2.49 -6.59
N VAL A 39 8.93 -1.31 -6.14
CA VAL A 39 8.20 -1.13 -4.88
C VAL A 39 6.87 -0.46 -5.13
N THR A 40 5.86 -0.80 -4.32
CA THR A 40 4.60 -0.07 -4.31
C THR A 40 4.80 1.26 -3.61
N ARG A 41 4.25 2.33 -4.17
CA ARG A 41 4.19 3.65 -3.55
C ARG A 41 2.75 4.12 -3.48
N VAL A 42 2.27 4.33 -2.27
CA VAL A 42 0.96 4.89 -1.98
C VAL A 42 1.09 6.40 -1.80
N THR A 43 0.16 7.17 -2.38
CA THR A 43 0.10 8.64 -2.27
C THR A 43 -1.36 9.11 -2.25
N ASN A 44 -1.57 10.39 -1.94
CA ASN A 44 -2.87 11.06 -2.08
C ASN A 44 -4.03 10.29 -1.40
N VAL A 45 -3.79 9.88 -0.15
CA VAL A 45 -4.76 9.14 0.64
C VAL A 45 -5.88 10.09 1.08
N THR A 46 -7.12 9.72 0.80
CA THR A 46 -8.33 10.41 1.23
C THR A 46 -9.20 9.47 2.06
N SER A 47 -10.38 9.93 2.51
CA SER A 47 -11.30 9.09 3.26
C SER A 47 -11.85 7.92 2.43
N ASN A 48 -11.88 7.99 1.11
CA ASN A 48 -12.52 6.99 0.26
C ASN A 48 -11.70 6.63 -1.00
N SER A 49 -10.42 7.01 -1.06
CA SER A 49 -9.53 6.63 -2.15
C SER A 49 -8.07 6.78 -1.79
N PHE A 50 -7.21 6.17 -2.58
CA PHE A 50 -5.77 6.42 -2.57
C PHE A 50 -5.18 6.20 -3.97
N ASP A 51 -4.01 6.77 -4.21
CA ASP A 51 -3.25 6.51 -5.43
C ASP A 51 -2.15 5.49 -5.15
N VAL A 52 -1.96 4.54 -6.07
CA VAL A 52 -0.89 3.56 -6.03
C VAL A 52 -0.13 3.52 -7.35
N ARG A 53 1.19 3.34 -7.26
CA ARG A 53 2.05 3.08 -8.42
C ARG A 53 3.18 2.13 -8.06
N LEU A 54 3.75 1.50 -9.08
CA LEU A 54 5.04 0.82 -8.97
C LEU A 54 6.18 1.82 -9.22
N GLN A 55 7.29 1.67 -8.49
CA GLN A 55 8.48 2.49 -8.64
C GLN A 55 9.74 1.62 -8.64
N SER A 56 10.64 1.82 -9.60
CA SER A 56 11.95 1.18 -9.61
C SER A 56 12.95 2.05 -8.84
N PRO A 57 13.70 1.50 -7.87
CA PRO A 57 14.73 2.26 -7.16
C PRO A 57 15.82 2.80 -8.08
N SER A 58 16.12 2.08 -9.17
CA SER A 58 17.17 2.44 -10.12
C SER A 58 16.65 3.13 -11.38
N GLY A 59 15.36 3.47 -11.43
CA GLY A 59 14.74 4.10 -12.60
C GLY A 59 14.60 3.18 -13.82
N ASN A 60 14.67 1.86 -13.64
CA ASN A 60 14.43 0.91 -14.73
C ASN A 60 12.99 1.03 -15.24
N PRO A 61 12.74 0.73 -16.53
CA PRO A 61 11.40 0.58 -17.06
C PRO A 61 10.61 -0.44 -16.25
N ILE A 62 9.36 -0.09 -15.94
CA ILE A 62 8.44 -0.93 -15.16
C ILE A 62 7.38 -1.48 -16.11
N VAL A 63 7.06 -2.75 -15.95
CA VAL A 63 5.92 -3.38 -16.62
C VAL A 63 4.77 -3.55 -15.64
N ALA A 64 3.57 -3.80 -16.17
CA ALA A 64 2.40 -4.04 -15.34
C ALA A 64 2.60 -5.26 -14.42
N ASP A 65 2.30 -5.11 -13.14
CA ASP A 65 2.18 -6.25 -12.21
C ASP A 65 0.95 -6.09 -11.32
N LEU A 66 0.52 -7.20 -10.72
CA LEU A 66 -0.57 -7.18 -9.77
C LEU A 66 -0.11 -6.59 -8.44
N VAL A 67 -0.88 -5.64 -7.92
CA VAL A 67 -0.71 -5.08 -6.59
C VAL A 67 -1.91 -5.50 -5.75
N HIS A 68 -1.63 -6.17 -4.64
CA HIS A 68 -2.59 -6.49 -3.60
C HIS A 68 -2.59 -5.35 -2.59
N TYR A 69 -3.77 -4.96 -2.11
CA TYR A 69 -3.90 -3.96 -1.06
C TYR A 69 -4.88 -4.41 0.02
N ILE A 70 -4.63 -3.89 1.22
CA ILE A 70 -5.55 -3.93 2.35
C ILE A 70 -5.67 -2.51 2.91
N VAL A 71 -6.89 -2.13 3.26
CA VAL A 71 -7.23 -0.88 3.94
C VAL A 71 -7.97 -1.20 5.23
N VAL A 72 -7.49 -0.64 6.33
CA VAL A 72 -8.10 -0.79 7.66
C VAL A 72 -8.20 0.60 8.29
N GLU A 73 -9.24 0.85 9.06
CA GLU A 73 -9.31 2.04 9.91
C GLU A 73 -8.22 1.93 11.00
N GLU A 74 -7.56 3.04 11.33
CA GLU A 74 -6.62 3.07 12.45
C GLU A 74 -7.29 2.58 13.75
N GLY A 75 -6.58 1.74 14.51
CA GLY A 75 -7.05 1.21 15.78
C GLY A 75 -6.76 -0.28 15.97
N VAL A 76 -7.34 -0.83 17.04
CA VAL A 76 -7.24 -2.24 17.41
C VAL A 76 -8.56 -2.94 17.06
N TRP A 77 -8.46 -4.03 16.32
CA TRP A 77 -9.58 -4.75 15.76
C TRP A 77 -9.46 -6.26 16.02
N THR A 78 -10.59 -6.96 15.97
CA THR A 78 -10.62 -8.41 15.83
C THR A 78 -11.38 -8.73 14.55
N ILE A 79 -10.69 -9.32 13.58
CA ILE A 79 -11.25 -9.68 12.27
C ILE A 79 -11.14 -11.19 12.13
N ASP A 80 -12.27 -11.89 11.98
CA ASP A 80 -12.34 -13.34 11.87
C ASP A 80 -11.59 -14.11 12.99
N GLY A 81 -11.62 -13.56 14.20
CA GLY A 81 -10.95 -14.13 15.37
C GLY A 81 -9.45 -13.81 15.46
N VAL A 82 -8.90 -13.02 14.53
CA VAL A 82 -7.50 -12.55 14.54
C VAL A 82 -7.45 -11.13 15.07
N ALA A 83 -6.62 -10.88 16.09
CA ALA A 83 -6.34 -9.54 16.58
C ALA A 83 -5.41 -8.80 15.61
N ILE A 84 -5.78 -7.57 15.28
CA ILE A 84 -5.04 -6.70 14.34
C ILE A 84 -4.92 -5.32 14.96
N GLU A 85 -3.75 -4.72 14.87
CA GLU A 85 -3.51 -3.31 15.18
C GLU A 85 -3.02 -2.62 13.90
N ALA A 86 -3.64 -1.48 13.57
CA ALA A 86 -3.32 -0.69 12.40
C ALA A 86 -3.05 0.75 12.83
N GLN A 87 -1.87 1.27 12.49
CA GLN A 87 -1.48 2.64 12.80
C GLN A 87 -0.50 3.18 11.75
N THR A 88 -0.53 4.48 11.52
CA THR A 88 0.50 5.16 10.72
C THR A 88 1.63 5.66 11.63
N PHE A 89 2.86 5.60 11.13
CA PHE A 89 4.01 6.15 11.82
C PHE A 89 4.71 7.15 10.91
N LEU A 90 4.75 8.42 11.35
CA LEU A 90 5.50 9.45 10.65
C LEU A 90 6.97 9.36 11.08
N SER A 91 7.80 8.79 10.20
CA SER A 91 9.25 8.82 10.41
C SER A 91 9.84 10.15 9.94
N SER A 92 10.52 10.85 10.84
CA SER A 92 11.26 12.09 10.56
C SER A 92 12.79 11.88 10.58
N VAL A 93 13.24 10.66 10.88
CA VAL A 93 14.65 10.28 11.02
C VAL A 93 14.87 8.99 10.25
N THR A 94 16.02 8.85 9.59
CA THR A 94 16.40 7.57 9.00
C THR A 94 16.65 6.57 10.13
N ASP A 95 15.93 5.46 10.09
CA ASP A 95 16.19 4.34 10.99
C ASP A 95 17.62 3.85 10.72
N HIS A 96 18.47 3.90 11.75
CA HIS A 96 19.84 3.40 11.69
C HIS A 96 20.04 2.42 12.84
N ASP A 97 20.69 1.30 12.56
CA ASP A 97 21.23 0.45 13.60
C ASP A 97 22.53 1.09 14.10
N ALA A 98 22.56 1.48 15.38
CA ALA A 98 23.72 2.06 16.03
C ALA A 98 24.56 0.99 16.74
N SER A 99 24.76 -0.17 16.09
CA SER A 99 25.58 -1.26 16.64
C SER A 99 27.08 -0.98 16.58
#